data_AF-A0A2S9DF04-F1
#
_entry.id   AF-A0A2S9DF04-F1
#
_cell.length_a   1.000
_cell.length_b   1.000
_cell.length_c   1.000
_cell.angle_alpha   90.00
_cell.angle_beta   90.00
_cell.angle_gamma   90.00
#
_symmetry.space_group_name_H-M   'P 1'
#
loop_
_entity.id
_entity.type
_entity.pdbx_description
1 polymer ?
#
loop_
_entity_poly.entity_id
_entity_poly.type
_entity_poly.pdbx_seq_one_letter_code
_entity_poly.pdbx_strand_id
1 'polypeptide(L)'
;MLPPSSSWCVPPSSVKAVPAPDTRAGVRRNPPVPRIPRLGIAVASLAFVLALTGCGSAGPTTLDAAKVSEKTSAEVDSCHIITTPEEFGAPSDARPPVDCAEPHSTQTFLVTSFPQPLANQKERPLQEQLHNATNRLCPADELRKYLDGTPRDATTGMEIAGYYPSRAEWAAGSRTVRCDVLLTEKSGGPQQTTLNLKGALAGPDSAQIRLCYSQEIKDGVLSSEGADTLCSEPHTAEDVSAWIGQDASLVSLAAQQERCLPFVLEFLKAEVLPEDREVRPVLRIDGGARAIRCAVAPRQDVPAAWTGTLVPARAVSDGAVSG
;
A
#
# COMPACT_ATOMS: atom_id res chain seq x y z
N MET A 1 0.87 -12.02 -40.55
CA MET A 1 2.18 -11.43 -40.19
C MET A 1 2.00 -10.72 -38.86
N LEU A 2 2.48 -11.33 -37.78
CA LEU A 2 2.46 -10.80 -36.41
C LEU A 2 3.91 -10.42 -36.04
N PRO A 3 4.17 -9.31 -35.34
CA PRO A 3 5.51 -8.99 -34.88
C PRO A 3 5.89 -9.82 -33.63
N PRO A 4 7.19 -10.11 -33.42
CA PRO A 4 7.66 -10.96 -32.34
C PRO A 4 7.79 -10.22 -31.00
N SER A 5 7.43 -10.91 -29.92
CA SER A 5 7.69 -10.56 -28.53
C SER A 5 9.19 -10.57 -28.22
N SER A 6 9.74 -9.45 -27.78
CA SER A 6 11.12 -9.34 -27.30
C SER A 6 11.15 -9.38 -25.77
N SER A 7 11.58 -10.52 -25.23
CA SER A 7 11.95 -10.69 -23.82
C SER A 7 13.28 -9.98 -23.56
N TRP A 8 13.31 -9.06 -22.59
CA TRP A 8 14.54 -8.44 -22.13
C TRP A 8 14.99 -9.10 -20.82
N CYS A 9 16.05 -9.89 -20.90
CA CYS A 9 16.85 -10.33 -19.75
C CYS A 9 17.75 -9.18 -19.32
N VAL A 10 17.62 -8.73 -18.06
CA VAL A 10 18.55 -7.80 -17.42
C VAL A 10 19.66 -8.60 -16.72
N PRO A 11 20.95 -8.35 -16.99
CA PRO A 11 22.03 -8.97 -16.24
C PRO A 11 22.20 -8.33 -14.84
N PRO A 12 22.63 -9.10 -13.83
CA PRO A 12 22.87 -8.57 -12.49
C PRO A 12 24.04 -7.58 -12.49
N SER A 13 23.79 -6.40 -11.94
CA SER A 13 24.80 -5.36 -11.78
C SER A 13 25.72 -5.69 -10.60
N SER A 14 27.02 -5.70 -10.85
CA SER A 14 28.07 -5.88 -9.85
C SER A 14 28.02 -4.75 -8.82
N VAL A 15 27.65 -5.09 -7.58
CA VAL A 15 27.69 -4.17 -6.43
C VAL A 15 29.16 -3.87 -6.11
N LYS A 16 29.59 -2.62 -6.31
CA LYS A 16 30.85 -2.13 -5.76
C LYS A 16 30.69 -1.93 -4.25
N ALA A 17 31.58 -2.54 -3.48
CA ALA A 17 31.63 -2.40 -2.03
C ALA A 17 31.84 -0.93 -1.62
N VAL A 18 30.96 -0.45 -0.74
CA VAL A 18 31.09 0.84 -0.07
C VAL A 18 32.11 0.69 1.07
N PRO A 19 33.14 1.55 1.18
CA PRO A 19 34.06 1.51 2.31
C PRO A 19 33.35 1.93 3.61
N ALA A 20 33.65 1.20 4.68
CA ALA A 20 33.08 1.42 6.01
C ALA A 20 33.46 2.81 6.58
N PRO A 21 32.55 3.48 7.31
CA PRO A 21 32.86 4.73 7.98
C PRO A 21 33.82 4.51 9.17
N ASP A 22 34.82 5.39 9.23
CA ASP A 22 35.87 5.47 10.24
C ASP A 22 35.26 5.83 11.61
N THR A 23 35.27 4.88 12.55
CA THR A 23 34.77 5.07 13.92
C THR A 23 35.89 5.58 14.80
N ARG A 24 36.13 6.90 14.77
CA ARG A 24 36.92 7.57 15.80
C ARG A 24 36.22 8.78 16.40
N ALA A 25 36.12 8.70 17.72
CA ALA A 25 36.05 9.77 18.71
C ALA A 25 34.68 10.41 18.98
N GLY A 26 34.20 10.18 20.22
CA GLY A 26 33.18 11.02 20.83
C GLY A 26 32.36 10.36 21.92
N VAL A 27 32.97 9.70 22.92
CA VAL A 27 32.25 9.28 24.14
C VAL A 27 31.82 10.54 24.89
N ARG A 28 30.60 11.03 24.63
CA ARG A 28 29.94 12.02 25.48
C ARG A 28 29.45 11.30 26.74
N ARG A 29 29.97 11.73 27.89
CA ARG A 29 29.50 11.28 29.21
C ARG A 29 28.10 11.85 29.44
N ASN A 30 27.13 10.99 29.71
CA ASN A 30 25.79 11.40 30.11
C ASN A 30 25.83 12.13 31.47
N PRO A 31 25.01 13.17 31.68
CA PRO A 31 24.84 13.79 32.99
C PRO A 31 24.13 12.85 33.96
N PRO A 32 24.37 12.96 35.28
CA PRO A 32 23.76 12.11 36.29
C PRO A 32 22.24 12.35 36.40
N VAL A 33 21.48 11.25 36.37
CA VAL A 33 20.03 11.23 36.61
C VAL A 33 19.74 11.57 38.08
N PRO A 34 18.84 12.52 38.39
CA PRO A 34 18.44 12.81 39.77
C PRO A 34 17.65 11.64 40.38
N ARG A 35 18.09 11.20 41.57
CA ARG A 35 17.45 10.15 42.38
C ARG A 35 16.14 10.67 42.97
N ILE A 36 15.02 10.07 42.60
CA ILE A 36 13.72 10.29 43.24
C ILE A 36 13.68 9.45 44.53
N PRO A 37 13.31 10.02 45.70
CA PRO A 37 13.21 9.27 46.94
C PRO A 37 12.04 8.30 46.91
N ARG A 38 12.33 7.03 47.25
CA ARG A 38 11.33 5.99 47.48
C ARG A 38 10.59 6.28 48.78
N LEU A 39 9.33 6.69 48.68
CA LEU A 39 8.42 6.73 49.82
C LEU A 39 7.87 5.32 50.02
N GLY A 40 8.20 4.71 51.16
CA GLY A 40 7.69 3.42 51.57
C GLY A 40 6.21 3.51 51.94
N ILE A 41 5.43 2.56 51.43
CA ILE A 41 4.08 2.30 51.95
C ILE A 41 4.09 0.92 52.58
N ALA A 42 3.69 0.93 53.84
CA ALA A 42 3.71 -0.18 54.77
C ALA A 42 2.64 -1.25 54.44
N VAL A 43 2.99 -2.46 54.86
CA VAL A 43 2.21 -3.67 54.91
C VAL A 43 0.94 -3.48 55.75
N ALA A 44 -0.20 -3.98 55.26
CA ALA A 44 -1.32 -4.39 56.10
C ALA A 44 -1.86 -5.73 55.59
N SER A 45 -1.42 -6.78 56.26
CA SER A 45 -1.92 -8.15 56.14
C SER A 45 -3.34 -8.24 56.73
N LEU A 46 -4.25 -8.91 56.04
CA LEU A 46 -5.35 -9.61 56.71
C LEU A 46 -5.65 -10.93 56.00
N ALA A 47 -5.48 -12.00 56.76
CA ALA A 47 -5.71 -13.39 56.40
C ALA A 47 -7.14 -13.81 56.78
N PHE A 48 -7.71 -14.75 55.99
CA PHE A 48 -8.76 -15.76 56.28
C PHE A 48 -9.47 -16.06 54.93
N VAL A 49 -9.76 -17.27 54.43
CA VAL A 49 -9.98 -18.63 54.98
C VAL A 49 -9.79 -19.66 53.86
N LEU A 50 -9.33 -20.87 54.23
CA LEU A 50 -9.35 -22.09 53.42
C LEU A 50 -10.77 -22.56 53.07
N ALA A 51 -10.99 -23.04 51.84
CA ALA A 51 -11.82 -24.24 51.62
C ALA A 51 -11.55 -24.93 50.27
N LEU A 52 -11.23 -26.23 50.37
CA LEU A 52 -11.61 -27.35 49.50
C LEU A 52 -10.87 -27.56 48.15
N THR A 53 -9.95 -28.52 48.26
CA THR A 53 -9.60 -29.56 47.28
C THR A 53 -10.65 -29.91 46.23
N GLY A 54 -10.24 -29.90 44.97
CA GLY A 54 -10.90 -30.60 43.87
C GLY A 54 -9.88 -30.98 42.80
N CYS A 55 -9.28 -32.18 42.90
CA CYS A 55 -8.57 -32.81 41.78
C CYS A 55 -9.61 -33.24 40.75
N GLY A 56 -9.71 -32.50 39.66
CA GLY A 56 -10.43 -32.92 38.45
C GLY A 56 -9.46 -32.94 37.28
N SER A 57 -8.93 -34.12 36.98
CA SER A 57 -8.20 -34.39 35.73
C SER A 57 -9.17 -34.31 34.55
N ALA A 58 -9.37 -33.10 34.01
CA ALA A 58 -9.98 -32.92 32.70
C ALA A 58 -8.84 -32.80 31.68
N GLY A 59 -8.66 -33.84 30.87
CA GLY A 59 -7.77 -33.79 29.72
C GLY A 59 -8.18 -32.67 28.76
N PRO A 60 -7.27 -32.21 27.87
CA PRO A 60 -7.60 -31.21 26.87
C PRO A 60 -8.75 -31.74 26.02
N THR A 61 -9.94 -31.17 26.24
CA THR A 61 -11.14 -31.53 25.52
C THR A 61 -10.96 -30.97 24.12
N THR A 62 -10.98 -31.85 23.13
CA THR A 62 -10.88 -31.58 21.69
C THR A 62 -12.06 -30.78 21.12
N LEU A 63 -12.79 -30.05 21.96
CA LEU A 63 -14.03 -29.35 21.63
C LEU A 63 -13.86 -27.84 21.43
N ASP A 64 -12.71 -27.26 21.78
CA ASP A 64 -12.43 -25.85 21.50
C ASP A 64 -11.68 -25.63 20.18
N ALA A 65 -11.07 -26.67 19.59
CA ALA A 65 -10.45 -26.59 18.27
C ALA A 65 -11.48 -26.54 17.12
N ALA A 66 -12.69 -27.06 17.34
CA ALA A 66 -13.75 -27.08 16.34
C ALA A 66 -14.52 -25.75 16.23
N LYS A 67 -14.54 -24.92 17.29
CA LYS A 67 -15.20 -23.61 17.26
C LYS A 67 -14.37 -22.50 16.62
N VAL A 68 -13.07 -22.74 16.38
CA VAL A 68 -12.20 -21.82 15.65
C VAL A 68 -12.29 -22.05 14.12
N SER A 69 -12.96 -23.11 13.67
CA SER A 69 -12.86 -23.58 12.28
C SER A 69 -14.00 -23.15 11.34
N GLU A 70 -15.02 -22.43 11.81
CA GLU A 70 -16.25 -22.22 10.99
C GLU A 70 -16.56 -20.75 10.64
N LYS A 71 -15.73 -19.77 11.05
CA LYS A 71 -16.02 -18.34 10.80
C LYS A 71 -14.85 -17.46 10.34
N THR A 72 -13.73 -18.05 9.96
CA THR A 72 -12.56 -17.35 9.42
C THR A 72 -12.33 -17.70 7.94
N SER A 73 -13.40 -17.85 7.16
CA SER A 73 -13.24 -17.74 5.71
C SER A 73 -12.80 -16.30 5.42
N ALA A 74 -11.64 -16.15 4.79
CA ALA A 74 -11.27 -14.87 4.22
C ALA A 74 -12.40 -14.40 3.29
N GLU A 75 -12.87 -13.18 3.48
CA GLU A 75 -13.96 -12.58 2.71
C GLU A 75 -13.45 -11.30 2.05
N VAL A 76 -13.80 -11.11 0.78
CA VAL A 76 -13.59 -9.84 0.09
C VAL A 76 -14.35 -8.74 0.84
N ASP A 77 -13.80 -7.53 0.86
CA ASP A 77 -14.30 -6.36 1.61
C ASP A 77 -14.14 -6.43 3.13
N SER A 78 -13.49 -7.46 3.69
CA SER A 78 -13.18 -7.50 5.12
C SER A 78 -11.98 -6.60 5.47
N CYS A 79 -12.05 -5.91 6.62
CA CYS A 79 -11.01 -5.02 7.10
C CYS A 79 -10.21 -5.65 8.25
N HIS A 80 -8.92 -5.36 8.33
CA HIS A 80 -8.03 -5.93 9.34
C HIS A 80 -7.09 -4.87 9.94
N ILE A 81 -6.57 -5.18 11.12
CA ILE A 81 -5.61 -4.35 11.84
C ILE A 81 -4.24 -5.01 11.83
N ILE A 82 -3.29 -4.32 11.19
CA ILE A 82 -1.87 -4.61 11.12
C ILE A 82 -1.16 -3.36 11.64
N THR A 83 -0.44 -3.48 12.74
CA THR A 83 0.12 -2.33 13.47
C THR A 83 1.63 -2.21 13.34
N THR A 84 2.31 -3.27 12.90
CA THR A 84 3.77 -3.27 12.79
C THR A 84 4.24 -3.78 11.43
N PRO A 85 5.44 -3.38 10.98
CA PRO A 85 6.06 -3.94 9.78
C PRO A 85 6.23 -5.46 9.84
N GLU A 86 6.47 -6.04 11.02
CA GLU A 86 6.61 -7.49 11.20
C GLU A 86 5.27 -8.22 10.99
N GLU A 87 4.17 -7.65 11.47
CA GLU A 87 2.83 -8.18 11.21
C GLU A 87 2.49 -8.10 9.71
N PHE A 88 2.88 -7.02 9.05
CA PHE A 88 2.72 -6.87 7.60
C PHE A 88 3.53 -7.90 6.81
N GLY A 89 4.78 -8.15 7.21
CA GLY A 89 5.64 -9.16 6.59
C GLY A 89 5.28 -10.61 6.94
N ALA A 90 4.31 -10.84 7.84
CA ALA A 90 3.92 -12.17 8.26
C ALA A 90 3.13 -12.89 7.15
N PRO A 91 3.49 -14.13 6.80
CA PRO A 91 2.83 -14.86 5.71
C PRO A 91 1.46 -15.45 6.10
N SER A 92 0.97 -15.15 7.29
CA SER A 92 -0.30 -15.64 7.83
C SER A 92 -0.82 -14.66 8.86
N ASP A 93 -2.13 -14.45 8.83
CA ASP A 93 -2.86 -13.67 9.81
C ASP A 93 -4.21 -14.35 10.05
N ALA A 94 -4.46 -14.77 11.29
CA ALA A 94 -5.67 -15.47 11.68
C ALA A 94 -6.55 -14.62 12.61
N ARG A 95 -6.21 -13.35 12.79
CA ARG A 95 -7.03 -12.41 13.54
C ARG A 95 -8.37 -12.22 12.81
N PRO A 96 -9.48 -12.09 13.55
CA PRO A 96 -10.77 -11.82 12.93
C PRO A 96 -10.77 -10.43 12.28
N PRO A 97 -11.59 -10.22 11.24
CA PRO A 97 -11.78 -8.90 10.67
C PRO A 97 -12.42 -7.94 11.69
N VAL A 98 -12.20 -6.66 11.47
CA VAL A 98 -12.84 -5.54 12.17
C VAL A 98 -13.89 -4.88 11.28
N ASP A 99 -14.74 -4.05 11.87
CA ASP A 99 -15.65 -3.20 11.11
C ASP A 99 -14.84 -2.19 10.27
N CYS A 100 -15.14 -2.10 8.97
CA CYS A 100 -14.46 -1.17 8.07
C CYS A 100 -14.79 0.31 8.36
N ALA A 101 -15.88 0.59 9.08
CA ALA A 101 -16.17 1.94 9.55
C ALA A 101 -15.25 2.38 10.71
N GLU A 102 -14.60 1.42 11.37
CA GLU A 102 -13.62 1.66 12.42
C GLU A 102 -12.19 1.76 11.83
N PRO A 103 -11.23 2.36 12.56
CA PRO A 103 -9.84 2.40 12.12
C PRO A 103 -9.27 1.01 11.82
N HIS A 104 -8.86 0.81 10.57
CA HIS A 104 -8.23 -0.40 10.07
C HIS A 104 -7.01 0.00 9.23
N SER A 105 -6.14 -0.95 8.90
CA SER A 105 -4.94 -0.68 8.10
C SER A 105 -4.94 -1.43 6.78
N THR A 106 -5.72 -2.50 6.67
CA THR A 106 -5.82 -3.29 5.45
C THR A 106 -7.27 -3.63 5.12
N GLN A 107 -7.54 -3.84 3.83
CA GLN A 107 -8.81 -4.33 3.32
C GLN A 107 -8.56 -5.45 2.31
N THR A 108 -9.33 -6.53 2.42
CA THR A 108 -9.23 -7.68 1.50
C THR A 108 -9.85 -7.35 0.16
N PHE A 109 -9.04 -7.26 -0.89
CA PHE A 109 -9.52 -6.97 -2.26
C PHE A 109 -9.75 -8.24 -3.09
N LEU A 110 -9.12 -9.35 -2.71
CA LEU A 110 -9.24 -10.62 -3.42
C LEU A 110 -9.09 -11.79 -2.45
N VAL A 111 -9.91 -12.82 -2.63
CA VAL A 111 -9.74 -14.13 -2.00
C VAL A 111 -9.58 -15.16 -3.10
N THR A 112 -8.49 -15.89 -3.08
CA THR A 112 -8.14 -16.89 -4.09
C THR A 112 -7.68 -18.19 -3.44
N SER A 113 -7.20 -19.15 -4.23
CA SER A 113 -6.69 -20.43 -3.74
C SER A 113 -5.27 -20.67 -4.24
N PHE A 114 -4.47 -21.34 -3.42
CA PHE A 114 -3.11 -21.71 -3.78
C PHE A 114 -3.14 -22.68 -4.99
N PRO A 115 -2.31 -22.46 -6.02
CA PRO A 115 -2.43 -23.18 -7.26
C PRO A 115 -1.93 -24.62 -7.16
N GLN A 116 -2.54 -25.49 -7.96
CA GLN A 116 -2.04 -26.85 -8.18
C GLN A 116 -0.78 -26.84 -9.06
N PRO A 117 0.14 -27.81 -8.89
CA PRO A 117 0.09 -28.95 -7.96
C PRO A 117 0.56 -28.63 -6.54
N LEU A 118 1.04 -27.41 -6.27
CA LEU A 118 1.63 -27.06 -4.97
C LEU A 118 0.62 -27.13 -3.82
N ALA A 119 -0.65 -26.83 -4.08
CA ALA A 119 -1.72 -27.01 -3.11
C ALA A 119 -1.89 -28.48 -2.64
N ASN A 120 -1.44 -29.49 -3.40
CA ASN A 120 -1.49 -30.88 -2.95
C ASN A 120 -0.35 -31.27 -2.01
N GLN A 121 0.62 -30.38 -1.75
CA GLN A 121 1.68 -30.67 -0.80
C GLN A 121 1.10 -30.84 0.61
N LYS A 122 1.54 -31.88 1.30
CA LYS A 122 1.16 -32.13 2.69
C LYS A 122 1.68 -31.03 3.61
N GLU A 123 2.91 -30.60 3.36
CA GLU A 123 3.56 -29.53 4.11
C GLU A 123 3.26 -28.17 3.47
N ARG A 124 3.03 -27.17 4.32
CA ARG A 124 2.91 -25.78 3.88
C ARG A 124 4.27 -25.31 3.32
N PRO A 125 4.30 -24.62 2.17
CA PRO A 125 5.52 -24.02 1.64
C PRO A 125 6.22 -23.09 2.65
N LEU A 126 7.52 -22.90 2.46
CA LEU A 126 8.32 -21.99 3.28
C LEU A 126 7.88 -20.53 3.07
N GLN A 127 8.12 -19.68 4.07
CA GLN A 127 7.71 -18.27 4.04
C GLN A 127 8.20 -17.54 2.80
N GLU A 128 9.45 -17.73 2.40
CA GLU A 128 10.03 -17.12 1.19
C GLU A 128 9.27 -17.54 -0.08
N GLN A 129 8.88 -18.81 -0.19
CA GLN A 129 8.13 -19.32 -1.34
C GLN A 129 6.73 -18.72 -1.41
N LEU A 130 6.10 -18.49 -0.25
CA LEU A 130 4.79 -17.83 -0.18
C LEU A 130 4.90 -16.36 -0.58
N HIS A 131 5.88 -15.63 -0.05
CA HIS A 131 6.11 -14.24 -0.42
C HIS A 131 6.38 -14.07 -1.93
N ASN A 132 7.21 -14.95 -2.51
CA ASN A 132 7.46 -14.96 -3.96
C ASN A 132 6.22 -15.28 -4.80
N ALA A 133 5.21 -15.95 -4.20
CA ALA A 133 3.95 -16.25 -4.87
C ALA A 133 2.94 -15.09 -4.80
N THR A 134 3.11 -14.11 -3.91
CA THR A 134 2.12 -13.04 -3.66
C THR A 134 1.79 -12.27 -4.92
N ASN A 135 2.79 -11.75 -5.66
CA ASN A 135 2.54 -10.98 -6.89
C ASN A 135 1.76 -11.75 -7.97
N ARG A 136 1.88 -13.08 -7.99
CA ARG A 136 1.13 -13.93 -8.93
C ARG A 136 -0.29 -14.20 -8.46
N LEU A 137 -0.51 -14.33 -7.16
CA LEU A 137 -1.79 -14.69 -6.56
C LEU A 137 -2.67 -13.48 -6.24
N CYS A 138 -2.04 -12.34 -5.98
CA CYS A 138 -2.64 -11.06 -5.65
C CYS A 138 -2.23 -10.02 -6.71
N PRO A 139 -2.67 -10.20 -7.97
CA PRO A 139 -2.15 -9.38 -9.06
C PRO A 139 -2.71 -7.95 -8.98
N ALA A 140 -1.88 -6.98 -9.38
CA ALA A 140 -2.22 -5.55 -9.27
C ALA A 140 -3.40 -5.12 -10.16
N ASP A 141 -3.77 -5.89 -11.18
CA ASP A 141 -4.96 -5.61 -12.00
C ASP A 141 -6.25 -5.91 -11.23
N GLU A 142 -6.28 -6.95 -10.38
CA GLU A 142 -7.41 -7.23 -9.48
C GLU A 142 -7.55 -6.12 -8.43
N LEU A 143 -6.43 -5.64 -7.86
CA LEU A 143 -6.48 -4.47 -6.97
C LEU A 143 -7.01 -3.23 -7.71
N ARG A 144 -6.55 -2.97 -8.93
CA ARG A 144 -7.05 -1.84 -9.73
C ARG A 144 -8.56 -1.94 -9.97
N LYS A 145 -9.09 -3.13 -10.29
CA LYS A 145 -10.54 -3.35 -10.44
C LYS A 145 -11.27 -3.09 -9.13
N TYR A 146 -10.73 -3.58 -8.00
CA TYR A 146 -11.30 -3.39 -6.67
C TYR A 146 -11.43 -1.92 -6.28
N LEU A 147 -10.42 -1.11 -6.59
CA LEU A 147 -10.41 0.33 -6.35
C LEU A 147 -11.33 1.12 -7.31
N ASP A 148 -11.95 0.45 -8.29
CA ASP A 148 -12.55 1.05 -9.49
C ASP A 148 -11.58 2.02 -10.17
N GLY A 149 -10.36 1.56 -10.46
CA GLY A 149 -9.30 2.32 -11.12
C GLY A 149 -9.19 2.03 -12.62
N THR A 150 -8.57 2.96 -13.34
CA THR A 150 -8.21 2.86 -14.77
C THR A 150 -6.69 2.70 -14.92
N PRO A 151 -6.17 2.32 -16.11
CA PRO A 151 -4.74 2.29 -16.37
C PRO A 151 -4.04 3.65 -16.23
N ARG A 152 -4.79 4.75 -16.22
CA ARG A 152 -4.28 6.12 -16.05
C ARG A 152 -4.34 6.61 -14.60
N ASP A 153 -4.98 5.86 -13.70
CA ASP A 153 -5.00 6.20 -12.28
C ASP A 153 -3.68 5.75 -11.64
N ALA A 154 -2.87 6.72 -11.22
CA ALA A 154 -1.69 6.48 -10.41
C ALA A 154 -2.05 6.59 -8.92
N THR A 155 -1.52 5.66 -8.13
CA THR A 155 -1.69 5.61 -6.67
C THR A 155 -0.32 5.65 -5.99
N THR A 156 -0.31 6.07 -4.73
CA THR A 156 0.90 6.08 -3.90
C THR A 156 0.54 5.77 -2.45
N GLY A 157 1.51 5.32 -1.66
CA GLY A 157 1.30 4.90 -0.27
C GLY A 157 0.41 3.66 -0.15
N MET A 158 0.53 2.71 -1.08
CA MET A 158 -0.24 1.47 -1.08
C MET A 158 0.66 0.26 -1.31
N GLU A 159 0.41 -0.82 -0.56
CA GLU A 159 1.11 -2.10 -0.73
C GLU A 159 0.13 -3.29 -0.72
N ILE A 160 0.51 -4.36 -1.43
CA ILE A 160 -0.24 -5.62 -1.51
C ILE A 160 0.38 -6.62 -0.54
N ALA A 161 -0.45 -7.20 0.34
CA ALA A 161 -0.09 -8.29 1.23
C ALA A 161 -0.79 -9.59 0.83
N GLY A 162 -0.07 -10.70 0.89
CA GLY A 162 -0.65 -12.04 0.74
C GLY A 162 -0.63 -12.78 2.06
N TYR A 163 -1.80 -13.12 2.60
CA TYR A 163 -1.93 -13.96 3.79
C TYR A 163 -2.36 -15.37 3.40
N TYR A 164 -1.59 -16.34 3.87
CA TYR A 164 -1.74 -17.76 3.53
C TYR A 164 -2.21 -18.56 4.74
N PRO A 165 -2.86 -19.73 4.55
CA PRO A 165 -3.33 -20.56 5.66
C PRO A 165 -2.15 -20.99 6.52
N SER A 166 -2.18 -20.75 7.83
CA SER A 166 -1.16 -21.18 8.79
C SER A 166 -0.81 -22.67 8.64
N ARG A 167 0.28 -23.14 9.26
CA ARG A 167 0.65 -24.56 9.18
C ARG A 167 -0.48 -25.50 9.65
N ALA A 168 -1.23 -25.10 10.67
CA ALA A 168 -2.37 -25.85 11.17
C ALA A 168 -3.53 -25.87 10.15
N GLU A 169 -3.90 -24.71 9.60
CA GLU A 169 -4.97 -24.61 8.59
C GLU A 169 -4.61 -25.35 7.30
N TRP A 170 -3.34 -25.28 6.87
CA TRP A 170 -2.85 -26.05 5.73
C TRP A 170 -2.94 -27.55 5.97
N ALA A 171 -2.54 -28.02 7.16
CA ALA A 171 -2.68 -29.42 7.56
C ALA A 171 -4.16 -29.86 7.62
N ALA A 172 -5.07 -28.95 7.97
CA ALA A 172 -6.52 -29.15 7.94
C ALA A 172 -7.14 -29.05 6.53
N GLY A 173 -6.34 -28.75 5.50
CA GLY A 173 -6.78 -28.74 4.11
C GLY A 173 -7.09 -27.35 3.52
N SER A 174 -7.02 -26.27 4.30
CA SER A 174 -7.23 -24.92 3.77
C SER A 174 -6.14 -24.56 2.76
N ARG A 175 -6.55 -24.00 1.62
CA ARG A 175 -5.66 -23.48 0.57
C ARG A 175 -6.02 -22.05 0.19
N THR A 176 -6.87 -21.41 0.99
CA THR A 176 -7.37 -20.06 0.74
C THR A 176 -6.25 -19.04 0.93
N VAL A 177 -6.08 -18.15 -0.03
CA VAL A 177 -5.13 -17.02 0.02
C VAL A 177 -5.95 -15.75 0.09
N ARG A 178 -5.70 -14.94 1.11
CA ARG A 178 -6.30 -13.62 1.31
C ARG A 178 -5.33 -12.56 0.80
N CYS A 179 -5.77 -11.77 -0.17
CA CYS A 179 -5.01 -10.67 -0.73
C CYS A 179 -5.55 -9.37 -0.16
N ASP A 180 -4.73 -8.70 0.64
CA ASP A 180 -5.07 -7.44 1.25
C ASP A 180 -4.32 -6.30 0.56
N VAL A 181 -4.94 -5.13 0.55
CA VAL A 181 -4.28 -3.88 0.26
C VAL A 181 -4.21 -3.07 1.54
N LEU A 182 -3.10 -2.37 1.75
CA LEU A 182 -2.89 -1.50 2.90
C LEU A 182 -2.42 -0.12 2.46
N LEU A 183 -2.70 0.87 3.29
CA LEU A 183 -2.10 2.19 3.16
C LEU A 183 -0.81 2.25 3.96
N THR A 184 0.24 2.84 3.40
CA THR A 184 1.53 3.00 4.06
C THR A 184 1.81 4.45 4.40
N GLU A 185 2.39 4.67 5.58
CA GLU A 185 3.02 5.93 5.90
C GLU A 185 4.25 6.17 5.02
N LYS A 186 4.72 7.42 4.94
CA LYS A 186 5.99 7.75 4.25
C LYS A 186 7.20 7.00 4.81
N SER A 187 7.12 6.51 6.06
CA SER A 187 8.14 5.70 6.73
C SER A 187 8.16 4.24 6.28
N GLY A 188 7.16 3.80 5.50
CA GLY A 188 6.94 2.41 5.08
C GLY A 188 6.15 1.55 6.08
N GLY A 189 5.70 2.13 7.20
CA GLY A 189 4.86 1.44 8.17
C GLY A 189 3.38 1.39 7.75
N PRO A 190 2.57 0.45 8.29
CA PRO A 190 1.12 0.45 8.08
C PRO A 190 0.49 1.75 8.59
N GLN A 191 -0.37 2.36 7.78
CA GLN A 191 -1.17 3.52 8.14
C GLN A 191 -2.59 3.08 8.49
N GLN A 192 -3.11 3.56 9.63
CA GLN A 192 -4.52 3.41 9.95
C GLN A 192 -5.39 4.38 9.16
N THR A 193 -6.56 3.93 8.77
CA THR A 193 -7.54 4.68 8.01
C THR A 193 -8.96 4.23 8.33
N THR A 194 -9.93 5.07 8.04
CA THR A 194 -11.36 4.71 7.94
C THR A 194 -11.84 4.76 6.49
N LEU A 195 -10.92 4.94 5.53
CA LEU A 195 -11.24 4.97 4.11
C LEU A 195 -11.63 3.58 3.64
N ASN A 196 -12.83 3.43 3.08
CA ASN A 196 -13.20 2.25 2.33
C ASN A 196 -12.46 2.27 0.99
N LEU A 197 -11.56 1.31 0.76
CA LEU A 197 -10.76 1.23 -0.46
C LEU A 197 -11.55 0.65 -1.63
N LYS A 198 -12.67 -0.05 -1.39
CA LYS A 198 -13.53 -0.52 -2.48
C LYS A 198 -14.09 0.67 -3.26
N GLY A 199 -13.76 0.76 -4.55
CA GLY A 199 -14.20 1.85 -5.41
C GLY A 199 -13.59 3.22 -5.07
N ALA A 200 -12.56 3.28 -4.21
CA ALA A 200 -12.02 4.55 -3.72
C ALA A 200 -11.52 5.49 -4.83
N LEU A 201 -11.10 4.97 -6.00
CA LEU A 201 -10.65 5.80 -7.12
C LEU A 201 -11.79 6.42 -7.95
N ALA A 202 -13.03 5.96 -7.76
CA ALA A 202 -14.21 6.50 -8.44
C ALA A 202 -14.81 7.71 -7.74
N GLY A 203 -14.66 7.76 -6.41
CA GLY A 203 -15.32 8.71 -5.53
C GLY A 203 -14.50 9.96 -5.17
N PRO A 204 -15.11 10.86 -4.37
CA PRO A 204 -14.46 12.09 -3.90
C PRO A 204 -13.23 11.83 -3.02
N ASP A 205 -13.17 10.67 -2.35
CA ASP A 205 -12.07 10.28 -1.48
C ASP A 205 -10.81 9.83 -2.24
N SER A 206 -10.88 9.72 -3.57
CA SER A 206 -9.76 9.26 -4.37
C SER A 206 -8.49 10.10 -4.19
N ALA A 207 -8.62 11.38 -3.81
CA ALA A 207 -7.48 12.24 -3.52
C ALA A 207 -6.57 11.70 -2.40
N GLN A 208 -7.10 10.89 -1.47
CA GLN A 208 -6.35 10.30 -0.35
C GLN A 208 -5.39 9.17 -0.77
N ILE A 209 -5.54 8.64 -1.98
CA ILE A 209 -4.72 7.52 -2.49
C ILE A 209 -4.09 7.78 -3.86
N ARG A 210 -4.51 8.85 -4.55
CA ARG A 210 -3.97 9.25 -5.85
C ARG A 210 -2.58 9.87 -5.72
N LEU A 211 -1.73 9.55 -6.68
CA LEU A 211 -0.41 10.15 -6.82
C LEU A 211 -0.51 11.52 -7.50
N CYS A 212 0.04 12.52 -6.82
CA CYS A 212 0.25 13.86 -7.33
C CYS A 212 1.73 14.26 -7.15
N TYR A 213 2.11 15.38 -7.76
CA TYR A 213 3.46 15.93 -7.66
C TYR A 213 3.44 17.32 -7.02
N SER A 214 4.39 17.54 -6.13
CA SER A 214 4.72 18.87 -5.60
C SER A 214 6.01 19.37 -6.27
N GLN A 215 5.91 20.45 -7.03
CA GLN A 215 7.04 21.14 -7.63
C GLN A 215 7.30 22.45 -6.89
N GLU A 216 8.57 22.83 -6.72
CA GLU A 216 8.92 24.10 -6.08
C GLU A 216 8.48 25.28 -6.95
N ILE A 217 7.94 26.33 -6.32
CA ILE A 217 7.62 27.60 -6.97
C ILE A 217 8.58 28.65 -6.43
N LYS A 218 9.41 29.22 -7.29
CA LYS A 218 10.37 30.27 -6.94
C LYS A 218 10.22 31.46 -7.86
N ASP A 219 10.02 32.64 -7.28
CA ASP A 219 9.82 33.91 -8.03
C ASP A 219 8.71 33.81 -9.09
N GLY A 220 7.63 33.07 -8.78
CA GLY A 220 6.51 32.81 -9.69
C GLY A 220 6.78 31.77 -10.78
N VAL A 221 7.96 31.13 -10.77
CA VAL A 221 8.37 30.11 -11.74
C VAL A 221 8.31 28.74 -11.08
N LEU A 222 7.60 27.82 -11.74
CA LEU A 222 7.50 26.42 -11.32
C LEU A 222 8.75 25.64 -11.77
N SER A 223 9.35 24.88 -10.86
CA SER A 223 10.43 23.93 -11.18
C SER A 223 9.92 22.83 -12.12
N SER A 224 10.79 22.32 -12.99
CA SER A 224 10.46 21.14 -13.80
C SER A 224 10.52 19.83 -12.99
N GLU A 225 11.25 19.82 -11.87
CA GLU A 225 11.35 18.67 -10.97
C GLU A 225 10.28 18.72 -9.89
N GLY A 226 9.78 17.56 -9.49
CA GLY A 226 8.78 17.44 -8.44
C GLY A 226 8.93 16.16 -7.61
N ALA A 227 8.38 16.19 -6.39
CA ALA A 227 8.34 15.05 -5.48
C ALA A 227 6.93 14.44 -5.42
N ASP A 228 6.86 13.13 -5.19
CA ASP A 228 5.59 12.43 -4.96
C ASP A 228 4.88 13.01 -3.74
N THR A 229 3.57 13.18 -3.87
CA THR A 229 2.67 13.52 -2.78
C THR A 229 1.29 12.93 -3.05
N LEU A 230 0.41 12.94 -2.04
CA LEU A 230 -1.00 12.63 -2.25
C LEU A 230 -1.72 13.83 -2.82
N CYS A 231 -2.76 13.59 -3.61
CA CYS A 231 -3.60 14.67 -4.13
C CYS A 231 -4.43 15.35 -3.03
N SER A 232 -4.63 14.70 -1.88
CA SER A 232 -5.20 15.33 -0.67
C SER A 232 -4.28 16.38 -0.05
N GLU A 233 -2.99 16.34 -0.35
CA GLU A 233 -2.00 17.32 0.09
C GLU A 233 -1.81 18.43 -0.97
N PRO A 234 -1.27 19.60 -0.59
CA PRO A 234 -0.92 20.64 -1.55
C PRO A 234 0.03 20.12 -2.63
N HIS A 235 -0.37 20.24 -3.89
CA HIS A 235 0.39 19.75 -5.05
C HIS A 235 0.22 20.68 -6.27
N THR A 236 1.05 20.47 -7.28
CA THR A 236 1.13 21.30 -8.49
C THR A 236 0.87 20.55 -9.79
N ALA A 237 0.70 19.23 -9.74
CA ALA A 237 0.27 18.39 -10.87
C ALA A 237 -0.30 17.05 -10.38
N GLU A 238 -1.25 16.48 -11.11
CA GLU A 238 -1.81 15.14 -10.86
C GLU A 238 -1.29 14.14 -11.90
N ASP A 239 -0.73 13.01 -11.44
CA ASP A 239 -0.11 12.02 -12.32
C ASP A 239 -1.16 11.24 -13.13
N VAL A 240 -0.85 10.97 -14.41
CA VAL A 240 -1.73 10.21 -15.31
C VAL A 240 -1.18 8.81 -15.68
N SER A 241 -0.33 8.26 -14.82
CA SER A 241 0.30 6.94 -14.94
C SER A 241 0.99 6.69 -16.30
N ALA A 242 1.55 7.73 -16.90
CA ALA A 242 2.25 7.66 -18.18
C ALA A 242 3.66 8.23 -18.05
N TRP A 243 4.66 7.35 -18.24
CA TRP A 243 6.05 7.63 -17.93
C TRP A 243 6.90 7.43 -19.18
N ILE A 244 7.69 8.44 -19.53
CA ILE A 244 8.42 8.48 -20.78
C ILE A 244 9.89 8.72 -20.46
N GLY A 245 10.77 7.82 -20.93
CA GLY A 245 12.21 8.03 -20.79
C GLY A 245 12.61 9.34 -21.46
N GLN A 246 13.34 10.19 -20.76
CA GLN A 246 13.78 11.46 -21.34
C GLN A 246 14.89 11.20 -22.37
N ASP A 247 14.70 11.72 -23.59
CA ASP A 247 15.69 11.71 -24.66
C ASP A 247 15.86 13.10 -25.28
N ALA A 248 16.67 13.20 -26.35
CA ALA A 248 16.95 14.46 -27.04
C ALA A 248 15.71 15.11 -27.68
N SER A 249 14.64 14.36 -27.96
CA SER A 249 13.40 14.90 -28.50
C SER A 249 12.54 15.58 -27.42
N LEU A 250 12.78 15.29 -26.14
CA LEU A 250 12.02 15.80 -24.99
C LEU A 250 12.78 16.86 -24.19
N VAL A 251 13.60 17.66 -24.87
CA VAL A 251 14.43 18.72 -24.24
C VAL A 251 13.65 20.00 -23.93
N SER A 252 12.54 20.26 -24.65
CA SER A 252 11.70 21.43 -24.44
C SER A 252 10.39 21.07 -23.74
N LEU A 253 9.85 22.01 -22.96
CA LEU A 253 8.55 21.84 -22.32
C LEU A 253 7.44 21.57 -23.34
N ALA A 254 7.43 22.29 -24.47
CA ALA A 254 6.43 22.10 -25.51
C ALA A 254 6.43 20.67 -26.08
N ALA A 255 7.62 20.10 -26.34
CA ALA A 255 7.72 18.72 -26.83
C ALA A 255 7.25 17.71 -25.78
N GLN A 256 7.55 17.95 -24.49
CA GLN A 256 7.06 17.11 -23.40
C GLN A 256 5.53 17.19 -23.27
N GLN A 257 4.95 18.40 -23.36
CA GLN A 257 3.51 18.61 -23.32
C GLN A 257 2.79 17.92 -24.47
N GLU A 258 3.28 18.10 -25.71
CA GLU A 258 2.74 17.43 -26.89
C GLU A 258 2.78 15.91 -26.73
N ARG A 259 3.91 15.38 -26.24
CA ARG A 259 4.08 13.95 -26.02
C ARG A 259 3.14 13.39 -24.95
N CYS A 260 2.86 14.18 -23.91
CA CYS A 260 2.01 13.79 -22.80
C CYS A 260 0.51 13.96 -23.07
N LEU A 261 0.13 14.82 -24.01
CA LEU A 261 -1.26 15.18 -24.28
C LEU A 261 -2.19 13.96 -24.48
N PRO A 262 -1.85 12.92 -25.27
CA PRO A 262 -2.75 11.78 -25.46
C PRO A 262 -3.10 11.05 -24.15
N PHE A 263 -2.15 10.95 -23.21
CA PHE A 263 -2.36 10.29 -21.92
C PHE A 263 -3.22 11.14 -20.98
N VAL A 264 -3.05 12.46 -21.02
CA VAL A 264 -3.91 13.39 -20.26
C VAL A 264 -5.35 13.35 -20.78
N LEU A 265 -5.54 13.29 -22.10
CA LEU A 265 -6.86 13.13 -22.70
C LEU A 265 -7.54 11.81 -22.33
N GLU A 266 -6.78 10.70 -22.33
CA GLU A 266 -7.27 9.39 -21.86
C GLU A 266 -7.69 9.45 -20.39
N PHE A 267 -6.88 10.08 -19.53
CA PHE A 267 -7.15 10.25 -18.11
C PHE A 267 -8.41 11.08 -17.83
N LEU A 268 -8.54 12.21 -18.52
CA LEU A 268 -9.70 13.10 -18.39
C LEU A 268 -10.96 12.55 -19.10
N LYS A 269 -10.81 11.47 -19.89
CA LYS A 269 -11.86 10.95 -20.79
C LYS A 269 -12.40 12.03 -21.74
N ALA A 270 -11.50 12.84 -22.30
CA ALA A 270 -11.84 13.97 -23.16
C ALA A 270 -11.19 13.83 -24.54
N GLU A 271 -11.87 14.31 -25.58
CA GLU A 271 -11.31 14.35 -26.95
C GLU A 271 -10.36 15.56 -27.14
N VAL A 272 -10.63 16.65 -26.41
CA VAL A 272 -9.87 17.89 -26.43
C VAL A 272 -9.58 18.32 -25.00
N LEU A 273 -8.43 18.94 -24.77
CA LEU A 273 -8.04 19.42 -23.44
C LEU A 273 -8.97 20.57 -23.01
N PRO A 274 -9.65 20.48 -21.86
CA PRO A 274 -10.48 21.57 -21.35
C PRO A 274 -9.68 22.87 -21.16
N GLU A 275 -10.30 24.02 -21.41
CA GLU A 275 -9.61 25.32 -21.37
C GLU A 275 -9.05 25.68 -19.99
N ASP A 276 -9.67 25.16 -18.93
CA ASP A 276 -9.27 25.32 -17.54
C ASP A 276 -8.25 24.27 -17.06
N ARG A 277 -7.67 23.51 -18.00
CA ARG A 277 -6.65 22.48 -17.75
C ARG A 277 -5.42 22.71 -18.61
N GLU A 278 -4.30 22.20 -18.14
CA GLU A 278 -3.08 22.13 -18.92
C GLU A 278 -2.32 20.82 -18.69
N VAL A 279 -1.56 20.40 -19.71
CA VAL A 279 -0.59 19.31 -19.59
C VAL A 279 0.63 19.86 -18.85
N ARG A 280 0.99 19.21 -17.75
CA ARG A 280 2.10 19.63 -16.89
C ARG A 280 3.08 18.48 -16.66
N PRO A 281 4.06 18.29 -17.55
CA PRO A 281 5.07 17.25 -17.39
C PRO A 281 5.93 17.51 -16.15
N VAL A 282 6.27 16.45 -15.41
CA VAL A 282 7.16 16.50 -14.24
C VAL A 282 8.40 15.65 -14.49
N LEU A 283 9.57 16.24 -14.33
CA LEU A 283 10.84 15.53 -14.44
C LEU A 283 11.13 14.77 -13.15
N ARG A 284 11.46 13.49 -13.28
CA ARG A 284 11.93 12.62 -12.20
C ARG A 284 13.27 12.01 -12.51
N ILE A 285 14.08 11.88 -11.47
CA ILE A 285 15.40 11.25 -11.53
C ILE A 285 15.37 10.06 -10.56
N ASP A 286 15.17 8.87 -11.10
CA ASP A 286 15.07 7.64 -10.33
C ASP A 286 16.26 6.74 -10.69
N GLY A 287 17.15 6.48 -9.73
CA GLY A 287 18.33 5.63 -9.96
C GLY A 287 19.30 6.13 -11.04
N GLY A 288 19.30 7.43 -11.33
CA GLY A 288 20.11 8.05 -12.39
C GLY A 288 19.45 8.07 -13.77
N ALA A 289 18.29 7.44 -13.94
CA ALA A 289 17.47 7.56 -15.15
C ALA A 289 16.55 8.78 -15.04
N ARG A 290 16.44 9.55 -16.12
CA ARG A 290 15.54 10.69 -16.22
C ARG A 290 14.24 10.26 -16.90
N ALA A 291 13.11 10.51 -16.26
CA ALA A 291 11.79 10.22 -16.80
C ALA A 291 10.90 11.45 -16.75
N ILE A 292 10.15 11.67 -17.83
CA ILE A 292 9.04 12.61 -17.86
C ILE A 292 7.79 11.87 -17.38
N ARG A 293 7.25 12.32 -16.26
CA ARG A 293 5.93 11.92 -15.75
C ARG A 293 4.89 12.82 -16.39
N CYS A 294 4.01 12.25 -17.17
CA CYS A 294 2.88 12.99 -17.69
C CYS A 294 1.90 13.25 -16.55
N ALA A 295 1.49 14.51 -16.42
CA ALA A 295 0.56 14.94 -15.40
C ALA A 295 -0.33 16.08 -15.93
N VAL A 296 -1.42 16.35 -15.22
CA VAL A 296 -2.40 17.37 -15.54
C VAL A 296 -2.53 18.36 -14.38
N ALA A 297 -2.83 19.62 -14.70
CA ALA A 297 -3.02 20.68 -13.72
C ALA A 297 -4.19 21.59 -14.12
N PRO A 298 -4.80 22.34 -13.18
CA PRO A 298 -5.61 23.49 -13.54
C PRO A 298 -4.74 24.50 -14.28
N ARG A 299 -5.31 25.12 -15.31
CA ARG A 299 -4.66 26.25 -15.97
C ARG A 299 -4.66 27.45 -15.01
N GLN A 300 -3.50 28.02 -14.77
CA GLN A 300 -3.32 29.15 -13.85
C GLN A 300 -2.40 30.20 -14.48
N ASP A 301 -2.72 31.48 -14.32
CA ASP A 301 -1.84 32.57 -14.77
C ASP A 301 -0.55 32.64 -13.93
N VAL A 302 -0.66 32.27 -12.66
CA VAL A 302 0.46 32.14 -11.72
C VAL A 302 0.40 30.74 -11.10
N PRO A 303 1.47 29.92 -11.22
CA PRO A 303 1.48 28.60 -10.61
C PRO A 303 1.23 28.69 -9.10
N ALA A 304 0.26 27.91 -8.63
CA ALA A 304 -0.06 27.80 -7.21
C ALA A 304 -0.46 26.36 -6.87
N ALA A 305 -0.09 25.91 -5.67
CA ALA A 305 -0.51 24.60 -5.21
C ALA A 305 -2.01 24.54 -4.94
N TRP A 306 -2.63 23.37 -5.15
CA TRP A 306 -4.02 23.09 -4.81
C TRP A 306 -4.14 21.71 -4.14
N THR A 307 -5.34 21.38 -3.70
CA THR A 307 -5.70 20.07 -3.11
C THR A 307 -6.90 19.47 -3.85
N GLY A 308 -7.03 18.15 -3.86
CA GLY A 308 -8.08 17.42 -4.55
C GLY A 308 -7.62 16.79 -5.86
N THR A 309 -8.55 16.20 -6.61
CA THR A 309 -8.28 15.56 -7.91
C THR A 309 -9.03 16.28 -9.03
N LEU A 310 -8.46 16.24 -10.23
CA LEU A 310 -9.03 16.72 -11.49
C LEU A 310 -9.75 15.61 -12.26
N VAL A 311 -9.67 14.36 -11.80
CA VAL A 311 -10.43 13.26 -12.40
C VAL A 311 -11.91 13.53 -12.27
N PRO A 312 -12.68 13.42 -13.37
CA PRO A 312 -14.13 13.46 -13.27
C PRO A 312 -14.63 12.34 -12.35
N ALA A 313 -15.43 12.69 -11.34
CA ALA A 313 -16.10 11.70 -10.51
C ALA A 313 -16.82 10.69 -11.41
N ARG A 314 -16.55 9.41 -11.18
CA ARG A 314 -17.24 8.36 -11.91
C ARG A 314 -18.52 8.06 -11.16
N ALA A 315 -19.58 7.73 -11.89
CA ALA A 315 -20.73 7.12 -11.26
C ALA A 315 -20.21 5.87 -10.53
N VAL A 316 -20.28 5.89 -9.19
CA VAL A 316 -20.05 4.68 -8.40
C VAL A 316 -21.08 3.70 -8.93
N SER A 317 -20.62 2.60 -9.51
CA SER A 317 -21.53 1.52 -9.87
C SER A 317 -22.12 1.01 -8.56
N ASP A 318 -23.34 1.45 -8.25
CA ASP A 318 -24.13 0.88 -7.17
C ASP A 318 -24.20 -0.62 -7.45
N GLY A 319 -23.36 -1.38 -6.76
CA GLY A 319 -23.40 -2.82 -6.76
C GLY A 319 -24.72 -3.21 -6.14
N ALA A 320 -25.76 -3.28 -6.97
CA ALA A 320 -27.07 -3.78 -6.61
C ALA A 320 -26.88 -5.20 -6.06
N VAL A 321 -26.90 -5.29 -4.73
CA VAL A 321 -27.11 -6.52 -3.99
C VAL A 321 -28.46 -7.05 -4.47
N SER A 322 -28.42 -7.99 -5.41
CA SER A 322 -29.57 -8.80 -5.75
C SER A 322 -29.70 -9.83 -4.63
N GLY A 323 -30.72 -9.66 -3.80
CA GLY A 323 -31.09 -10.60 -2.74
C GLY A 323 -31.64 -11.92 -3.24
#